data_AF-A0AAV0L7X5-F1
#
_entry.id   AF-A0AAV0L7X5-F1
#
_cell.length_a   1.000
_cell.length_b   1.000
_cell.length_c   1.000
_cell.angle_alpha   90.00
_cell.angle_beta   90.00
_cell.angle_gamma   90.00
#
_symmetry.space_group_name_H-M   'P 1'
#
loop_
_entity.id
_entity.type
_entity.pdbx_description
1 polymer ?
#
loop_
_entity_poly.entity_id
_entity_poly.type
_entity_poly.pdbx_seq_one_letter_code
_entity_poly.pdbx_strand_id
1 'polypeptide(L)'
;MAIGSLLLQQHHHQFAFLRHTCGVSPLPVSVSSFANSSASCLLPIAFLRRLASSASSTSAAAAASVFSPHKPKLNHHLHQQRPKRKPQSQPPPSPPPLPYHRLRSLAPTPDTLAQKIGKSIRRPGAPSKARVYADVNVIRPKEYWDYETLTVLWGEQDDYEVVRKVGRGKYSEVFEGVHCTDNEKCIIKILKPVKKKKIKREIKILQNLCGGPNIVKLLDIVRDQQSKTPSLIFEYVNNTDFKVLYPTLQDYDIRYYIYELLKALDYCHSQGIMHRDVKPHNVMIDHEQKKLRLIDWGLAEFYHPGKEYNVRVASRYFKGPELLVDLQDYDYSLDLWSLGCMFAGMIFRKEPFFYGHDNYDQLVKIAKILGTDELNAYLSKYRIDIDPHLSALVGRSARLTYHS
;
A
#
# COMPACT_ATOMS: atom_id res chain seq x y z
N MET A 1 8.57 -9.88 12.91
CA MET A 1 9.75 -9.27 13.58
C MET A 1 11.11 -9.49 12.87
N ALA A 2 11.27 -10.30 11.82
CA ALA A 2 12.62 -10.60 11.26
C ALA A 2 13.12 -9.68 10.13
N ILE A 3 12.24 -9.05 9.33
CA ILE A 3 12.66 -7.97 8.40
C ILE A 3 12.92 -6.67 9.19
N GLY A 4 12.16 -6.45 10.28
CA GLY A 4 12.33 -5.32 11.19
C GLY A 4 13.43 -5.48 12.26
N SER A 5 13.83 -6.69 12.66
CA SER A 5 14.89 -6.88 13.69
C SER A 5 16.30 -6.79 13.13
N LEU A 6 16.50 -7.00 11.82
CA LEU A 6 17.79 -6.67 11.19
C LEU A 6 18.09 -5.16 11.20
N LEU A 7 17.08 -4.32 11.42
CA LEU A 7 17.23 -2.86 11.52
C LEU A 7 17.67 -2.37 12.91
N LEU A 8 17.77 -3.23 13.93
CA LEU A 8 17.91 -2.75 15.32
C LEU A 8 18.96 -3.44 16.20
N GLN A 9 19.63 -4.50 15.75
CA GLN A 9 20.42 -5.34 16.66
C GLN A 9 21.93 -5.42 16.41
N GLN A 10 22.54 -4.38 15.82
CA GLN A 10 23.99 -4.18 15.95
C GLN A 10 24.31 -2.72 16.26
N HIS A 11 25.33 -2.53 17.12
CA HIS A 11 26.08 -1.31 17.43
C HIS A 11 25.83 -0.64 18.79
N HIS A 12 26.32 -1.30 19.84
CA HIS A 12 27.19 -0.61 20.80
C HIS A 12 28.64 -0.81 20.34
N HIS A 13 29.46 0.25 20.42
CA HIS A 13 30.83 0.38 19.89
C HIS A 13 30.95 0.65 18.38
N GLN A 14 30.91 1.94 18.01
CA GLN A 14 31.89 2.62 17.16
C GLN A 14 31.38 4.05 16.87
N PHE A 15 31.61 4.97 17.81
CA PHE A 15 31.47 6.41 17.58
C PHE A 15 32.80 7.06 17.97
N ALA A 16 33.74 7.13 17.04
CA ALA A 16 34.91 8.00 17.11
C ALA A 16 35.65 8.00 15.77
N PHE A 17 35.04 8.52 14.69
CA PHE A 17 35.81 8.99 13.52
C PHE A 17 34.89 9.78 12.57
N LEU A 18 34.81 11.10 12.75
CA LEU A 18 34.45 12.12 11.74
C LEU A 18 34.22 13.49 12.42
N ARG A 19 35.28 14.02 13.04
CA ARG A 19 35.53 15.47 13.07
C ARG A 19 36.83 15.66 12.30
N HIS A 20 36.89 16.68 11.45
CA HIS A 20 37.93 16.98 10.45
C HIS A 20 37.72 16.38 9.06
N THR A 21 36.77 16.95 8.33
CA THR A 21 37.01 17.45 6.97
C THR A 21 35.92 18.48 6.67
N CYS A 22 36.28 19.53 5.93
CA CYS A 22 35.51 20.76 5.65
C CYS A 22 35.71 21.86 6.70
N GLY A 23 36.81 22.59 6.55
CA GLY A 23 37.03 23.87 7.20
C GLY A 23 36.16 24.96 6.57
N VAL A 24 35.47 25.71 7.42
CA VAL A 24 35.05 27.10 7.20
C VAL A 24 35.08 27.78 8.58
N SER A 25 35.78 28.90 8.70
CA SER A 25 35.94 29.69 9.93
C SER A 25 34.67 30.47 10.30
N PRO A 26 34.42 30.80 11.59
CA PRO A 26 33.18 31.42 12.03
C PRO A 26 33.33 32.91 12.38
N LEU A 27 32.27 33.71 12.17
CA LEU A 27 31.99 34.93 12.95
C LEU A 27 30.47 35.14 13.10
N PRO A 28 30.00 35.87 14.15
CA PRO A 28 28.86 35.44 14.95
C PRO A 28 27.67 36.41 14.90
N VAL A 29 26.44 35.89 14.92
CA VAL A 29 25.29 36.60 15.50
C VAL A 29 24.33 35.59 16.14
N SER A 30 23.97 35.89 17.38
CA SER A 30 23.07 35.17 18.28
C SER A 30 21.60 35.28 17.87
N VAL A 31 20.88 34.15 17.81
CA VAL A 31 19.48 34.08 18.31
C VAL A 31 19.26 32.71 18.95
N SER A 32 18.87 32.77 20.22
CA SER A 32 18.58 31.68 21.14
C SER A 32 17.30 30.91 20.81
N SER A 33 17.28 29.64 21.24
CA SER A 33 16.10 28.77 21.39
C SER A 33 15.54 28.13 20.12
N PHE A 34 16.24 27.15 19.53
CA PHE A 34 15.65 26.00 18.81
C PHE A 34 16.76 24.99 18.49
N ALA A 35 17.23 24.25 19.49
CA ALA A 35 18.17 23.15 19.26
C ALA A 35 18.11 22.14 20.41
N ASN A 36 17.17 21.21 20.32
CA ASN A 36 17.28 19.86 20.89
C ASN A 36 16.04 19.03 20.50
N SER A 37 15.95 18.60 19.24
CA SER A 37 15.24 17.36 18.86
C SER A 37 15.43 16.97 17.38
N SER A 38 16.59 17.23 16.78
CA SER A 38 16.82 16.99 15.34
C SER A 38 18.08 16.15 15.07
N ALA A 39 18.29 15.11 15.86
CA ALA A 39 19.40 14.15 15.66
C ALA A 39 18.96 12.71 15.33
N SER A 40 17.66 12.42 15.20
CA SER A 40 17.16 11.05 14.96
C SER A 40 16.77 10.76 13.50
N CYS A 41 16.86 11.73 12.59
CA CYS A 41 16.39 11.58 11.20
C CYS A 41 17.47 11.20 10.16
N LEU A 42 18.72 10.93 10.57
CA LEU A 42 19.80 10.57 9.63
C LEU A 42 20.00 9.06 9.44
N LEU A 43 19.23 8.22 10.12
CA LEU A 43 19.36 6.76 10.07
C LEU A 43 18.97 6.06 8.74
N PRO A 44 18.16 6.63 7.82
CA PRO A 44 17.90 5.96 6.53
C PRO A 44 18.96 6.19 5.45
N ILE A 45 19.78 7.26 5.56
CA ILE A 45 20.66 7.69 4.45
C ILE A 45 21.99 6.90 4.44
N ALA A 46 22.52 6.53 5.61
CA ALA A 46 23.72 5.69 5.70
C ALA A 46 23.46 4.23 5.25
N PHE A 47 22.23 3.74 5.42
CA PHE A 47 21.77 2.42 4.98
C PHE A 47 21.76 2.29 3.45
N LEU A 48 21.35 3.36 2.73
CA LEU A 48 21.33 3.38 1.27
C LEU A 48 22.74 3.42 0.65
N ARG A 49 23.73 4.02 1.32
CA ARG A 49 25.11 4.07 0.79
C ARG A 49 25.81 2.71 0.77
N ARG A 50 25.59 1.85 1.77
CA ARG A 50 26.26 0.53 1.86
C ARG A 50 25.76 -0.51 0.86
N LEU A 51 24.48 -0.46 0.47
CA LEU A 51 23.91 -1.37 -0.54
C LEU A 51 24.29 -0.98 -1.99
N ALA A 52 24.54 0.31 -2.25
CA ALA A 52 25.06 0.74 -3.56
C ALA A 52 26.53 0.32 -3.77
N SER A 53 27.34 0.26 -2.70
CA SER A 53 28.75 -0.12 -2.80
C SER A 53 29.01 -1.63 -2.93
N SER A 54 28.03 -2.49 -2.59
CA SER A 54 28.15 -3.95 -2.72
C SER A 54 27.65 -4.47 -4.08
N ALA A 55 26.99 -3.64 -4.88
CA ALA A 55 26.52 -4.01 -6.23
C ALA A 55 27.56 -3.77 -7.34
N SER A 56 28.73 -3.22 -7.01
CA SER A 56 29.79 -2.86 -7.96
C SER A 56 30.97 -3.85 -8.01
N SER A 57 30.84 -5.06 -7.47
CA SER A 57 31.94 -6.04 -7.51
C SER A 57 31.46 -7.47 -7.78
N THR A 58 31.00 -7.72 -9.00
CA THR A 58 31.20 -9.01 -9.70
C THR A 58 31.09 -8.76 -11.20
N SER A 59 32.25 -8.80 -11.87
CA SER A 59 32.41 -8.63 -13.31
C SER A 59 32.08 -9.91 -14.08
N ALA A 60 31.40 -9.72 -15.21
CA ALA A 60 31.72 -10.27 -16.54
C ALA A 60 32.15 -11.74 -16.68
N ALA A 61 31.35 -12.52 -17.42
CA ALA A 61 31.83 -13.37 -18.51
C ALA A 61 30.70 -13.84 -19.44
N ALA A 62 31.03 -13.93 -20.73
CA ALA A 62 30.36 -14.63 -21.84
C ALA A 62 29.18 -13.93 -22.56
N ALA A 63 29.49 -13.16 -23.62
CA ALA A 63 29.38 -13.64 -25.01
C ALA A 63 29.50 -12.47 -26.03
N ALA A 64 30.68 -12.36 -26.65
CA ALA A 64 30.88 -11.78 -27.99
C ALA A 64 31.37 -12.94 -28.85
N SER A 65 30.83 -13.24 -30.03
CA SER A 65 31.01 -12.58 -31.33
C SER A 65 30.02 -13.25 -32.32
N VAL A 66 29.46 -12.60 -33.35
CA VAL A 66 30.11 -12.25 -34.63
C VAL A 66 29.36 -11.09 -35.33
N PHE A 67 30.18 -10.25 -36.00
CA PHE A 67 29.93 -9.06 -36.85
C PHE A 67 28.90 -9.28 -37.98
N SER A 68 28.00 -8.34 -38.37
CA SER A 68 28.08 -6.95 -38.91
C SER A 68 27.83 -6.92 -40.46
N PRO A 69 27.70 -5.77 -41.16
CA PRO A 69 26.43 -5.11 -41.47
C PRO A 69 26.20 -4.83 -42.98
N HIS A 70 24.98 -4.47 -43.40
CA HIS A 70 24.76 -3.66 -44.62
C HIS A 70 23.45 -2.83 -44.56
N LYS A 71 23.58 -1.53 -44.82
CA LYS A 71 22.54 -0.57 -45.25
C LYS A 71 22.92 -0.08 -46.67
N PRO A 72 22.14 0.81 -47.34
CA PRO A 72 20.72 0.75 -47.70
C PRO A 72 20.53 1.07 -49.22
N LYS A 73 19.35 0.86 -49.81
CA LYS A 73 18.91 1.63 -51.01
C LYS A 73 17.40 1.89 -51.01
N LEU A 74 17.08 3.16 -51.27
CA LEU A 74 15.79 3.74 -51.62
C LEU A 74 15.32 3.23 -52.99
N ASN A 75 14.01 3.04 -53.19
CA ASN A 75 13.26 3.76 -54.23
C ASN A 75 11.74 3.52 -54.15
N HIS A 76 11.02 4.60 -54.47
CA HIS A 76 9.58 4.77 -54.65
C HIS A 76 8.89 3.65 -55.44
N HIS A 77 7.60 3.42 -55.18
CA HIS A 77 6.51 3.60 -56.17
C HIS A 77 5.13 3.65 -55.47
N LEU A 78 4.35 4.67 -55.82
CA LEU A 78 2.93 4.83 -55.48
C LEU A 78 2.09 3.78 -56.22
N HIS A 79 1.11 3.17 -55.55
CA HIS A 79 -0.17 2.86 -56.17
C HIS A 79 -1.31 2.88 -55.15
N GLN A 80 -2.23 3.81 -55.38
CA GLN A 80 -3.51 3.94 -54.70
C GLN A 80 -4.44 2.81 -55.16
N GLN A 81 -5.05 2.07 -54.23
CA GLN A 81 -6.23 1.26 -54.54
C GLN A 81 -7.32 1.54 -53.50
N ARG A 82 -8.43 2.10 -53.98
CA ARG A 82 -9.69 2.31 -53.27
C ARG A 82 -10.37 0.97 -52.96
N PRO A 83 -10.89 0.73 -51.75
CA PRO A 83 -11.83 -0.37 -51.54
C PRO A 83 -13.25 0.03 -51.94
N LYS A 84 -13.88 -0.81 -52.78
CA LYS A 84 -15.27 -0.70 -53.26
C LYS A 84 -16.26 -0.96 -52.11
N ARG A 85 -17.30 -0.11 -52.03
CA ARG A 85 -18.47 -0.26 -51.14
C ARG A 85 -19.28 -1.52 -51.49
N LYS A 86 -19.66 -2.31 -50.48
CA LYS A 86 -20.72 -3.34 -50.55
C LYS A 86 -21.99 -2.82 -49.86
N PRO A 87 -23.21 -3.22 -50.28
CA PRO A 87 -24.47 -2.67 -49.76
C PRO A 87 -24.80 -3.15 -48.35
N GLN A 88 -25.47 -2.28 -47.58
CA GLN A 88 -25.98 -2.51 -46.24
C GLN A 88 -27.18 -3.48 -46.24
N SER A 89 -27.10 -4.54 -45.43
CA SER A 89 -28.24 -5.38 -45.03
C SER A 89 -28.61 -5.07 -43.57
N GLN A 90 -29.89 -4.82 -43.30
CA GLN A 90 -30.43 -4.48 -41.98
C GLN A 90 -30.22 -5.60 -40.93
N PRO A 91 -30.01 -5.28 -39.64
CA PRO A 91 -29.99 -6.28 -38.57
C PRO A 91 -31.42 -6.72 -38.17
N PRO A 92 -31.62 -7.99 -37.74
CA PRO A 92 -32.92 -8.50 -37.32
C PRO A 92 -33.37 -7.95 -35.95
N PRO A 93 -34.69 -7.96 -35.66
CA PRO A 93 -35.25 -7.36 -34.45
C PRO A 93 -34.94 -8.16 -33.18
N SER A 94 -34.75 -7.43 -32.08
CA SER A 94 -34.49 -7.94 -30.73
C SER A 94 -35.72 -8.63 -30.09
N PRO A 95 -35.53 -9.71 -29.30
CA PRO A 95 -36.63 -10.42 -28.64
C PRO A 95 -37.23 -9.64 -27.45
N PRO A 96 -38.49 -9.94 -27.07
CA PRO A 96 -39.21 -9.19 -26.03
C PRO A 96 -38.71 -9.49 -24.60
N PRO A 97 -38.95 -8.58 -23.64
CA PRO A 97 -38.46 -8.71 -22.27
C PRO A 97 -39.25 -9.77 -21.47
N LEU A 98 -38.55 -10.57 -20.68
CA LEU A 98 -39.14 -11.55 -19.76
C LEU A 98 -39.74 -10.86 -18.51
N PRO A 99 -40.82 -11.42 -17.92
CA PRO A 99 -41.56 -10.78 -16.84
C PRO A 99 -40.83 -10.78 -15.49
N TYR A 100 -41.01 -9.69 -14.75
CA TYR A 100 -40.52 -9.45 -13.40
C TYR A 100 -41.03 -10.50 -12.40
N HIS A 101 -40.13 -11.36 -11.92
CA HIS A 101 -40.35 -12.14 -10.70
C HIS A 101 -39.83 -11.37 -9.47
N ARG A 102 -40.71 -11.20 -8.48
CA ARG A 102 -40.46 -10.67 -7.13
C ARG A 102 -39.14 -11.18 -6.55
N LEU A 103 -38.23 -10.26 -6.22
CA LEU A 103 -37.04 -10.55 -5.43
C LEU A 103 -37.45 -10.89 -3.99
N ARG A 104 -37.44 -12.19 -3.68
CA ARG A 104 -37.49 -12.73 -2.32
C ARG A 104 -36.17 -12.40 -1.63
N SER A 105 -36.24 -11.91 -0.39
CA SER A 105 -35.06 -11.57 0.42
C SER A 105 -34.10 -12.77 0.52
N LEU A 106 -32.87 -12.63 0.00
CA LEU A 106 -31.83 -13.64 0.15
C LEU A 106 -31.25 -13.55 1.56
N ALA A 107 -31.43 -14.64 2.33
CA ALA A 107 -30.69 -14.89 3.56
C ALA A 107 -29.17 -14.96 3.28
N PRO A 108 -28.30 -14.65 4.26
CA PRO A 108 -26.86 -14.65 4.05
C PRO A 108 -26.34 -16.04 3.66
N THR A 109 -25.49 -16.08 2.65
CA THR A 109 -24.80 -17.28 2.17
C THR A 109 -23.84 -17.83 3.25
N PRO A 110 -23.73 -19.15 3.44
CA PRO A 110 -22.76 -19.74 4.36
C PRO A 110 -21.32 -19.51 3.88
N ASP A 111 -20.44 -19.12 4.80
CA ASP A 111 -19.01 -18.88 4.56
C ASP A 111 -18.33 -20.12 3.92
N THR A 112 -17.53 -19.92 2.87
CA THR A 112 -16.78 -21.00 2.21
C THR A 112 -15.62 -21.51 3.09
N LEU A 113 -15.15 -22.75 2.89
CA LEU A 113 -14.02 -23.34 3.65
C LEU A 113 -12.77 -22.44 3.70
N ALA A 114 -12.53 -21.64 2.66
CA ALA A 114 -11.43 -20.67 2.59
C ALA A 114 -11.54 -19.50 3.60
N GLN A 115 -12.69 -19.35 4.28
CA GLN A 115 -12.94 -18.33 5.29
C GLN A 115 -12.93 -18.87 6.72
N LYS A 116 -12.88 -20.20 6.90
CA LYS A 116 -12.65 -20.85 8.20
C LYS A 116 -11.16 -20.81 8.53
N ILE A 117 -10.74 -19.68 9.08
CA ILE A 117 -9.52 -19.65 9.89
C ILE A 117 -9.78 -20.60 11.07
N GLY A 118 -9.06 -21.72 11.15
CA GLY A 118 -8.79 -22.40 12.41
C GLY A 118 -8.10 -21.36 13.27
N LYS A 119 -8.86 -20.77 14.19
CA LYS A 119 -8.40 -19.62 14.96
C LYS A 119 -7.19 -20.06 15.78
N SER A 120 -6.03 -19.46 15.52
CA SER A 120 -4.92 -19.57 16.46
C SER A 120 -5.41 -19.11 17.83
N ILE A 121 -4.97 -19.81 18.87
CA ILE A 121 -5.37 -19.52 20.24
C ILE A 121 -4.25 -18.73 20.88
N ARG A 122 -4.54 -17.50 21.30
CA ARG A 122 -3.60 -16.69 22.07
C ARG A 122 -3.87 -16.82 23.55
N ARG A 123 -2.88 -17.28 24.31
CA ARG A 123 -2.96 -17.32 25.78
C ARG A 123 -2.74 -15.93 26.37
N PRO A 124 -3.38 -15.58 27.50
CA PRO A 124 -3.18 -14.29 28.17
C PRO A 124 -1.73 -14.03 28.60
N GLY A 125 -1.42 -12.75 28.87
CA GLY A 125 -0.17 -12.34 29.52
C GLY A 125 0.98 -11.97 28.60
N ALA A 126 0.71 -11.66 27.32
CA ALA A 126 1.72 -11.16 26.38
C ALA A 126 1.19 -10.04 25.46
N PRO A 127 0.63 -8.93 25.99
CA PRO A 127 0.07 -7.85 25.19
C PRO A 127 1.14 -7.16 24.33
N SER A 128 0.75 -6.66 23.17
CA SER A 128 1.59 -5.86 22.28
C SER A 128 1.20 -4.38 22.35
N LYS A 129 2.20 -3.50 22.35
CA LYS A 129 2.04 -2.04 22.28
C LYS A 129 3.00 -1.51 21.22
N ALA A 130 2.53 -0.52 20.46
CA ALA A 130 3.35 0.17 19.49
C ALA A 130 4.59 0.78 20.17
N ARG A 131 5.75 0.65 19.53
CA ARG A 131 7.01 1.21 20.05
C ARG A 131 7.10 2.73 19.91
N VAL A 132 6.39 3.29 18.93
CA VAL A 132 6.36 4.71 18.60
C VAL A 132 4.90 5.13 18.46
N TYR A 133 4.63 6.41 18.69
CA TYR A 133 3.29 7.03 18.53
C TYR A 133 2.14 6.36 19.30
N ALA A 134 2.46 5.52 20.28
CA ALA A 134 1.49 4.63 20.89
C ALA A 134 0.32 5.35 21.57
N ASP A 135 0.61 6.48 22.19
CA ASP A 135 -0.35 7.22 23.01
C ASP A 135 -0.92 8.47 22.28
N VAL A 136 -0.64 8.64 20.98
CA VAL A 136 -1.10 9.82 20.20
C VAL A 136 -2.62 10.00 20.31
N ASN A 137 -3.40 8.95 20.03
CA ASN A 137 -4.86 9.06 20.11
C ASN A 137 -5.40 9.08 21.56
N VAL A 138 -4.60 8.70 22.55
CA VAL A 138 -4.96 8.83 23.97
C VAL A 138 -4.91 10.31 24.38
N ILE A 139 -3.94 11.05 23.85
CA ILE A 139 -3.71 12.47 24.15
C ILE A 139 -4.62 13.39 23.31
N ARG A 140 -5.00 12.96 22.11
CA ARG A 140 -5.89 13.73 21.23
C ARG A 140 -7.31 13.83 21.80
N PRO A 141 -8.04 14.93 21.51
CA PRO A 141 -9.44 15.06 21.88
C PRO A 141 -10.27 13.94 21.25
N LYS A 142 -11.35 13.52 21.90
CA LYS A 142 -12.15 12.36 21.49
C LYS A 142 -12.68 12.51 20.06
N GLU A 143 -13.04 13.73 19.67
CA GLU A 143 -13.56 14.08 18.34
C GLU A 143 -12.53 13.86 17.22
N TYR A 144 -11.24 13.70 17.55
CA TYR A 144 -10.18 13.38 16.59
C TYR A 144 -10.33 11.95 16.04
N TRP A 145 -10.60 10.97 16.90
CA TRP A 145 -10.60 9.54 16.55
C TRP A 145 -11.97 8.89 16.65
N ASP A 146 -12.95 9.50 17.35
CA ASP A 146 -14.32 9.00 17.45
C ASP A 146 -15.13 9.35 16.19
N TYR A 147 -14.79 8.66 15.10
CA TYR A 147 -15.45 8.81 13.80
C TYR A 147 -16.93 8.40 13.79
N GLU A 148 -17.45 7.72 14.82
CA GLU A 148 -18.87 7.35 14.86
C GLU A 148 -19.76 8.58 15.04
N THR A 149 -19.25 9.58 15.76
CA THR A 149 -19.92 10.85 16.02
C THR A 149 -19.82 11.86 14.87
N LEU A 150 -18.97 11.61 13.87
CA LEU A 150 -18.77 12.52 12.73
C LEU A 150 -20.11 12.84 12.02
N THR A 151 -20.42 14.13 11.91
CA THR A 151 -21.46 14.65 11.02
C THR A 151 -20.82 15.03 9.69
N VAL A 152 -21.24 14.35 8.62
CA VAL A 152 -20.71 14.58 7.28
C VAL A 152 -21.44 15.77 6.66
N LEU A 153 -20.69 16.78 6.25
CA LEU A 153 -21.16 17.86 5.38
C LEU A 153 -21.11 17.32 3.95
N TRP A 154 -22.24 17.38 3.25
CA TRP A 154 -22.37 16.88 1.88
C TRP A 154 -22.30 18.04 0.91
N GLY A 155 -21.41 17.94 -0.08
CA GLY A 155 -21.38 18.83 -1.24
C GLY A 155 -22.42 18.45 -2.29
N GLU A 156 -22.44 19.22 -3.38
CA GLU A 156 -23.36 19.04 -4.50
C GLU A 156 -22.78 18.06 -5.53
N GLN A 157 -23.47 16.95 -5.77
CA GLN A 157 -22.97 15.92 -6.70
C GLN A 157 -22.94 16.42 -8.15
N ASP A 158 -23.88 17.29 -8.52
CA ASP A 158 -24.04 17.78 -9.90
C ASP A 158 -22.89 18.72 -10.33
N ASP A 159 -22.05 19.15 -9.38
CA ASP A 159 -20.80 19.86 -9.66
C ASP A 159 -19.73 18.96 -10.30
N TYR A 160 -19.95 17.64 -10.37
CA TYR A 160 -18.98 16.67 -10.87
C TYR A 160 -19.55 15.79 -11.98
N GLU A 161 -18.86 15.75 -13.12
CA GLU A 161 -19.21 14.88 -14.25
C GLU A 161 -18.24 13.69 -14.36
N VAL A 162 -18.80 12.48 -14.55
CA VAL A 162 -18.03 11.26 -14.78
C VAL A 162 -17.55 11.20 -16.22
N VAL A 163 -16.23 11.11 -16.42
CA VAL A 163 -15.63 10.97 -17.76
C VAL A 163 -15.48 9.50 -18.13
N ARG A 164 -14.80 8.72 -17.29
CA ARG A 164 -14.54 7.30 -17.57
C ARG A 164 -14.25 6.52 -16.30
N LYS A 165 -14.53 5.21 -16.35
CA LYS A 165 -14.15 4.30 -15.27
C LYS A 165 -12.65 4.04 -15.29
N VAL A 166 -12.00 4.16 -14.14
CA VAL A 166 -10.55 3.92 -13.98
C VAL A 166 -10.23 2.75 -13.05
N GLY A 167 -11.17 2.35 -12.19
CA GLY A 167 -10.93 1.26 -11.25
C GLY A 167 -12.20 0.64 -10.66
N ARG A 168 -12.03 -0.55 -10.10
CA ARG A 168 -13.07 -1.26 -9.35
C ARG A 168 -12.47 -1.91 -8.13
N GLY A 169 -12.95 -1.53 -6.95
CA GLY A 169 -12.58 -2.14 -5.68
C GLY A 169 -13.67 -3.07 -5.15
N LYS A 170 -13.36 -3.77 -4.06
CA LYS A 170 -14.37 -4.55 -3.32
C LYS A 170 -15.50 -3.67 -2.79
N TYR A 171 -15.17 -2.47 -2.33
CA TYR A 171 -16.11 -1.56 -1.65
C TYR A 171 -16.41 -0.27 -2.45
N SER A 172 -15.84 -0.11 -3.63
CA SER A 172 -16.04 1.11 -4.43
C SER A 172 -15.93 0.84 -5.93
N GLU A 173 -16.39 1.81 -6.70
CA GLU A 173 -16.07 1.99 -8.12
C GLU A 173 -15.41 3.36 -8.29
N VAL A 174 -14.39 3.44 -9.13
CA VAL A 174 -13.54 4.64 -9.24
C VAL A 174 -13.57 5.13 -10.67
N PHE A 175 -13.80 6.43 -10.82
CA PHE A 175 -13.93 7.10 -12.10
C PHE A 175 -13.01 8.32 -12.15
N GLU A 176 -12.46 8.60 -13.33
CA GLU A 176 -11.98 9.94 -13.66
C GLU A 176 -13.20 10.80 -13.94
N GLY A 177 -13.20 12.01 -13.39
CA GLY A 177 -14.23 13.00 -13.59
C GLY A 177 -13.63 14.40 -13.76
N VAL A 178 -14.52 15.36 -13.94
CA VAL A 178 -14.19 16.79 -13.99
C VAL A 178 -15.11 17.54 -13.03
N HIS A 179 -14.57 18.55 -12.37
CA HIS A 179 -15.35 19.51 -11.62
C HIS A 179 -15.87 20.57 -12.59
N CYS A 180 -17.19 20.69 -12.72
CA CYS A 180 -17.84 21.43 -13.80
C CYS A 180 -17.62 22.94 -13.73
N THR A 181 -17.33 23.49 -12.54
CA THR A 181 -17.20 24.94 -12.35
C THR A 181 -15.85 25.49 -12.81
N ASP A 182 -14.76 24.73 -12.66
CA ASP A 182 -13.39 25.14 -13.01
C ASP A 182 -12.72 24.23 -14.06
N ASN A 183 -13.41 23.18 -14.51
CA ASN A 183 -12.91 22.14 -15.41
C ASN A 183 -11.66 21.39 -14.89
N GLU A 184 -11.42 21.38 -13.58
CA GLU A 184 -10.31 20.62 -13.01
C GLU A 184 -10.62 19.12 -12.99
N LYS A 185 -9.61 18.30 -13.33
CA LYS A 185 -9.73 16.84 -13.27
C LYS A 185 -9.79 16.37 -11.81
N CYS A 186 -10.66 15.41 -11.55
CA CYS A 186 -10.79 14.77 -10.24
C CYS A 186 -10.94 13.25 -10.35
N ILE A 187 -10.88 12.59 -9.20
CA ILE A 187 -11.24 11.18 -9.06
C ILE A 187 -12.51 11.06 -8.22
N ILE A 188 -13.52 10.40 -8.79
CA ILE A 188 -14.80 10.15 -8.14
C ILE A 188 -14.81 8.69 -7.67
N LYS A 189 -14.73 8.48 -6.36
CA LYS A 189 -14.84 7.15 -5.72
C LYS A 189 -16.26 6.96 -5.21
N ILE A 190 -17.08 6.28 -5.99
CA ILE A 190 -18.44 5.91 -5.60
C ILE A 190 -18.38 4.73 -4.63
N LEU A 191 -18.93 4.89 -3.43
CA LEU A 191 -18.89 3.86 -2.40
C LEU A 191 -20.06 2.88 -2.58
N LYS A 192 -19.75 1.59 -2.68
CA LYS A 192 -20.78 0.52 -2.69
C LYS A 192 -21.49 0.47 -1.34
N PRO A 193 -22.69 -0.14 -1.25
CA PRO A 193 -23.39 -0.32 0.02
C PRO A 193 -22.51 -0.99 1.09
N VAL A 194 -22.09 -0.21 2.08
CA VAL A 194 -21.30 -0.64 3.24
C VAL A 194 -21.84 0.00 4.52
N LYS A 195 -21.46 -0.53 5.68
CA LYS A 195 -21.86 0.03 6.99
C LYS A 195 -21.43 1.50 7.07
N LYS A 196 -22.35 2.41 7.46
CA LYS A 196 -22.09 3.85 7.64
C LYS A 196 -20.84 4.13 8.48
N LYS A 197 -20.60 3.31 9.52
CA LYS A 197 -19.40 3.36 10.37
C LYS A 197 -18.08 3.32 9.56
N LYS A 198 -18.00 2.51 8.50
CA LYS A 198 -16.81 2.43 7.63
C LYS A 198 -16.61 3.70 6.80
N ILE A 199 -17.71 4.27 6.30
CA ILE A 199 -17.70 5.50 5.49
C ILE A 199 -17.21 6.67 6.35
N LYS A 200 -17.80 6.85 7.54
CA LYS A 200 -17.37 7.89 8.48
C LYS A 200 -15.90 7.73 8.89
N ARG A 201 -15.43 6.50 9.10
CA ARG A 201 -14.02 6.23 9.42
C ARG A 201 -13.09 6.68 8.30
N GLU A 202 -13.37 6.30 7.05
CA GLU A 202 -12.55 6.69 5.90
C GLU A 202 -12.53 8.21 5.72
N ILE A 203 -13.69 8.87 5.80
CA ILE A 203 -13.79 10.34 5.74
C ILE A 203 -12.98 10.98 6.86
N LYS A 204 -13.16 10.54 8.12
CA LYS A 204 -12.49 11.14 9.26
C LYS A 204 -10.97 11.02 9.16
N ILE A 205 -10.48 9.86 8.74
CA ILE A 205 -9.05 9.62 8.52
C ILE A 205 -8.53 10.54 7.40
N LEU A 206 -9.21 10.63 6.26
CA LEU A 206 -8.82 11.50 5.16
C LEU A 206 -8.79 12.98 5.55
N GLN A 207 -9.78 13.44 6.32
CA GLN A 207 -9.82 14.80 6.86
C GLN A 207 -8.63 15.06 7.79
N ASN A 208 -8.33 14.13 8.72
CA ASN A 208 -7.22 14.29 9.65
C ASN A 208 -5.84 14.24 8.96
N LEU A 209 -5.71 13.53 7.84
CA LEU A 209 -4.46 13.39 7.11
C LEU A 209 -4.29 14.39 5.96
N CYS A 210 -5.32 15.18 5.64
CA CYS A 210 -5.27 16.17 4.57
C CYS A 210 -4.11 17.16 4.78
N GLY A 211 -3.39 17.47 3.70
CA GLY A 211 -2.16 18.29 3.74
C GLY A 211 -0.89 17.53 4.13
N GLY A 212 -1.01 16.25 4.50
CA GLY A 212 0.13 15.39 4.79
C GLY A 212 1.00 15.07 3.57
N PRO A 213 2.31 14.85 3.76
CA PRO A 213 3.22 14.49 2.67
C PRO A 213 2.76 13.20 1.99
N ASN A 214 2.57 13.26 0.68
CA ASN A 214 2.22 12.11 -0.17
C ASN A 214 0.93 11.38 0.23
N ILE A 215 0.03 12.05 0.96
CA ILE A 215 -1.33 11.57 1.22
C ILE A 215 -2.25 12.12 0.14
N VAL A 216 -3.13 11.29 -0.43
CA VAL A 216 -4.14 11.76 -1.37
C VAL A 216 -5.07 12.80 -0.73
N LYS A 217 -5.29 13.91 -1.43
CA LYS A 217 -6.19 14.97 -0.98
C LYS A 217 -7.64 14.59 -1.26
N LEU A 218 -8.45 14.52 -0.20
CA LEU A 218 -9.91 14.54 -0.29
C LEU A 218 -10.36 15.98 -0.56
N LEU A 219 -11.01 16.21 -1.70
CA LEU A 219 -11.49 17.51 -2.14
C LEU A 219 -12.90 17.79 -1.66
N ASP A 220 -13.80 16.81 -1.81
CA ASP A 220 -15.20 16.94 -1.43
C ASP A 220 -15.84 15.57 -1.12
N ILE A 221 -17.03 15.61 -0.52
CA ILE A 221 -17.84 14.46 -0.13
C ILE A 221 -19.25 14.71 -0.62
N VAL A 222 -19.65 14.05 -1.69
CA VAL A 222 -20.97 14.25 -2.31
C VAL A 222 -21.85 13.03 -2.11
N ARG A 223 -23.15 13.21 -2.34
CA ARG A 223 -24.12 12.12 -2.24
C ARG A 223 -25.22 12.29 -3.27
N ASP A 224 -25.49 11.20 -3.97
CA ASP A 224 -26.54 11.16 -4.97
C ASP A 224 -27.91 11.41 -4.33
N GLN A 225 -28.67 12.36 -4.87
CA GLN A 225 -29.89 12.80 -4.21
C GLN A 225 -31.00 11.74 -4.25
N GLN A 226 -31.03 10.87 -5.27
CA GLN A 226 -32.05 9.84 -5.42
C GLN A 226 -31.68 8.56 -4.64
N SER A 227 -30.52 7.98 -4.93
CA SER A 227 -30.05 6.72 -4.35
C SER A 227 -29.43 6.87 -2.97
N LYS A 228 -29.08 8.10 -2.57
CA LYS A 228 -28.30 8.41 -1.34
C LYS A 228 -26.93 7.71 -1.30
N THR A 229 -26.40 7.34 -2.46
CA THR A 229 -25.08 6.72 -2.59
C THR A 229 -23.99 7.78 -2.37
N PRO A 230 -23.08 7.59 -1.39
CA PRO A 230 -22.02 8.55 -1.13
C PRO A 230 -20.83 8.34 -2.07
N SER A 231 -20.21 9.45 -2.45
CA SER A 231 -19.00 9.50 -3.28
C SER A 231 -17.95 10.39 -2.63
N LEU A 232 -16.69 9.97 -2.70
CA LEU A 232 -15.55 10.75 -2.24
C LEU A 232 -14.81 11.32 -3.46
N ILE A 233 -14.57 12.63 -3.46
CA ILE A 233 -13.90 13.33 -4.55
C ILE A 233 -12.44 13.57 -4.16
N PHE A 234 -11.50 13.19 -5.02
CA PHE A 234 -10.07 13.31 -4.75
C PHE A 234 -9.33 14.09 -5.83
N GLU A 235 -8.14 14.58 -5.49
CA GLU A 235 -7.18 15.09 -6.49
C GLU A 235 -6.92 14.02 -7.56
N TYR A 236 -6.81 14.46 -8.81
CA TYR A 236 -6.36 13.59 -9.90
C TYR A 236 -4.84 13.38 -9.83
N VAL A 237 -4.40 12.13 -10.00
CA VAL A 237 -2.98 11.76 -10.10
C VAL A 237 -2.77 11.06 -11.44
N ASN A 238 -1.81 11.55 -12.23
CA ASN A 238 -1.45 10.95 -13.52
C ASN A 238 -0.64 9.66 -13.33
N ASN A 239 -1.33 8.60 -12.89
CA ASN A 239 -0.69 7.36 -12.48
C ASN A 239 -0.25 6.50 -13.67
N THR A 240 1.00 6.01 -13.62
CA THR A 240 1.45 4.88 -14.44
C THR A 240 1.22 3.57 -13.69
N ASP A 241 0.56 2.58 -14.31
CA ASP A 241 0.33 1.28 -13.67
C ASP A 241 1.65 0.62 -13.22
N PHE A 242 1.69 0.13 -11.98
CA PHE A 242 2.91 -0.40 -11.38
C PHE A 242 3.49 -1.60 -12.13
N LYS A 243 2.67 -2.40 -12.85
CA LYS A 243 3.17 -3.53 -13.66
C LYS A 243 3.96 -3.06 -14.87
N VAL A 244 3.68 -1.86 -15.35
CA VAL A 244 4.42 -1.19 -16.43
C VAL A 244 5.61 -0.44 -15.85
N LEU A 245 5.39 0.30 -14.75
CA LEU A 245 6.39 1.19 -14.17
C LEU A 245 7.51 0.45 -13.43
N TYR A 246 7.20 -0.49 -12.53
CA TYR A 246 8.21 -1.10 -11.66
C TYR A 246 9.35 -1.80 -12.42
N PRO A 247 9.11 -2.51 -13.54
CA PRO A 247 10.18 -3.08 -14.35
C PRO A 247 11.14 -2.05 -14.98
N THR A 248 10.70 -0.79 -15.15
CA THR A 248 11.51 0.28 -15.77
C THR A 248 12.31 1.08 -14.74
N LEU A 249 11.97 0.98 -13.45
CA LEU A 249 12.62 1.76 -12.40
C LEU A 249 14.09 1.34 -12.24
N GLN A 250 14.97 2.34 -12.16
CA GLN A 250 16.37 2.14 -11.79
C GLN A 250 16.50 2.06 -10.26
N ASP A 251 17.66 1.58 -9.78
CA ASP A 251 17.94 1.48 -8.34
C ASP A 251 17.65 2.79 -7.58
N TYR A 252 18.06 3.92 -8.13
CA TYR A 252 17.78 5.23 -7.54
C TYR A 252 16.27 5.53 -7.46
N ASP A 253 15.50 5.22 -8.50
CA ASP A 253 14.06 5.46 -8.51
C ASP A 253 13.34 4.60 -7.48
N ILE A 254 13.73 3.33 -7.34
CA ILE A 254 13.16 2.44 -6.31
C ILE A 254 13.40 3.05 -4.93
N ARG A 255 14.63 3.49 -4.64
CA ARG A 255 14.97 4.14 -3.36
C ARG A 255 14.18 5.42 -3.15
N TYR A 256 14.05 6.24 -4.18
CA TYR A 256 13.28 7.47 -4.16
C TYR A 256 11.81 7.22 -3.81
N TYR A 257 11.11 6.34 -4.54
CA TYR A 257 9.70 6.07 -4.30
C TYR A 257 9.44 5.34 -2.98
N ILE A 258 10.34 4.45 -2.55
CA ILE A 258 10.28 3.87 -1.21
C ILE A 258 10.40 4.94 -0.13
N TYR A 259 11.31 5.91 -0.31
CA TYR A 259 11.47 7.02 0.63
C TYR A 259 10.24 7.94 0.64
N GLU A 260 9.67 8.27 -0.52
CA GLU A 260 8.43 9.05 -0.61
C GLU A 260 7.24 8.34 0.05
N LEU A 261 7.15 7.01 -0.08
CA LEU A 261 6.12 6.21 0.61
C LEU A 261 6.37 6.15 2.12
N LEU A 262 7.62 6.06 2.56
CA LEU A 262 7.97 6.12 3.99
C LEU A 262 7.57 7.45 4.63
N LYS A 263 7.67 8.59 3.92
CA LYS A 263 7.15 9.88 4.42
C LYS A 263 5.65 9.83 4.69
N ALA A 264 4.86 9.24 3.78
CA ALA A 264 3.42 9.09 3.96
C ALA A 264 3.09 8.20 5.17
N LEU A 265 3.82 7.09 5.32
CA LEU A 265 3.61 6.15 6.43
C LEU A 265 4.01 6.76 7.78
N ASP A 266 5.20 7.36 7.89
CA ASP A 266 5.61 8.03 9.13
C ASP A 266 4.64 9.15 9.51
N TYR A 267 4.18 9.93 8.53
CA TYR A 267 3.17 10.95 8.78
C TYR A 267 1.87 10.34 9.32
N CYS A 268 1.26 9.37 8.64
CA CYS A 268 -0.01 8.81 9.12
C CYS A 268 0.13 8.07 10.46
N HIS A 269 1.26 7.40 10.69
CA HIS A 269 1.58 6.75 11.96
C HIS A 269 1.73 7.79 13.09
N SER A 270 2.39 8.92 12.83
CA SER A 270 2.50 10.04 13.77
C SER A 270 1.15 10.71 14.09
N GLN A 271 0.18 10.59 13.18
CA GLN A 271 -1.21 10.99 13.36
C GLN A 271 -2.07 9.88 14.01
N GLY A 272 -1.44 8.81 14.51
CA GLY A 272 -2.14 7.73 15.20
C GLY A 272 -2.97 6.84 14.29
N ILE A 273 -2.67 6.77 12.99
CA ILE A 273 -3.46 6.04 12.00
C ILE A 273 -2.60 4.95 11.34
N MET A 274 -3.13 3.75 11.22
CA MET A 274 -2.56 2.65 10.43
C MET A 274 -3.28 2.56 9.09
N HIS A 275 -2.56 2.38 7.98
CA HIS A 275 -3.16 2.28 6.65
C HIS A 275 -3.82 0.90 6.42
N ARG A 276 -3.14 -0.18 6.79
CA ARG A 276 -3.58 -1.59 6.78
C ARG A 276 -3.92 -2.20 5.40
N ASP A 277 -3.60 -1.53 4.30
CA ASP A 277 -3.67 -2.09 2.95
C ASP A 277 -2.61 -1.46 2.02
N VAL A 278 -1.39 -1.30 2.53
CA VAL A 278 -0.25 -0.84 1.71
C VAL A 278 0.09 -1.92 0.68
N LYS A 279 0.07 -1.56 -0.60
CA LYS A 279 0.36 -2.43 -1.75
C LYS A 279 0.56 -1.57 -3.00
N PRO A 280 1.15 -2.10 -4.10
CA PRO A 280 1.43 -1.30 -5.30
C PRO A 280 0.19 -0.64 -5.90
N HIS A 281 -0.95 -1.31 -5.86
CA HIS A 281 -2.23 -0.77 -6.37
C HIS A 281 -2.73 0.47 -5.62
N ASN A 282 -2.26 0.68 -4.39
CA ASN A 282 -2.65 1.82 -3.55
C ASN A 282 -1.56 2.91 -3.51
N VAL A 283 -0.55 2.82 -4.37
CA VAL A 283 0.52 3.81 -4.49
C VAL A 283 0.49 4.37 -5.90
N MET A 284 -0.08 5.56 -6.04
CA MET A 284 -0.15 6.25 -7.32
C MET A 284 1.16 6.99 -7.58
N ILE A 285 1.73 6.80 -8.77
CA ILE A 285 2.99 7.43 -9.17
C ILE A 285 2.84 8.15 -10.51
N ASP A 286 3.03 9.45 -10.46
CA ASP A 286 3.34 10.27 -11.64
C ASP A 286 4.86 10.29 -11.78
N HIS A 287 5.37 9.45 -12.69
CA HIS A 287 6.81 9.26 -12.83
C HIS A 287 7.51 10.44 -13.50
N GLU A 288 6.79 11.15 -14.38
CA GLU A 288 7.31 12.33 -15.07
C GLU A 288 7.56 13.47 -14.07
N GLN A 289 6.62 13.68 -13.14
CA GLN A 289 6.73 14.71 -12.11
C GLN A 289 7.42 14.22 -10.83
N LYS A 290 7.84 12.95 -10.75
CA LYS A 290 8.38 12.30 -9.54
C LYS A 290 7.47 12.47 -8.31
N LYS A 291 6.15 12.40 -8.49
CA LYS A 291 5.15 12.55 -7.42
C LYS A 291 4.55 11.20 -7.02
N LEU A 292 4.37 11.00 -5.72
CA LEU A 292 3.74 9.82 -5.14
C LEU A 292 2.53 10.22 -4.29
N ARG A 293 1.47 9.42 -4.35
CA ARG A 293 0.32 9.50 -3.43
C ARG A 293 -0.05 8.12 -2.91
N LEU A 294 -0.17 8.00 -1.59
CA LEU A 294 -0.80 6.86 -0.93
C LEU A 294 -2.32 7.07 -0.93
N ILE A 295 -3.05 6.12 -1.52
CA ILE A 295 -4.50 6.17 -1.72
C ILE A 295 -5.22 5.04 -0.99
N ASP A 296 -6.57 5.08 -1.02
CA ASP A 296 -7.48 4.06 -0.51
C ASP A 296 -7.37 3.78 1.01
N TRP A 297 -7.85 4.74 1.79
CA TRP A 297 -7.87 4.70 3.25
C TRP A 297 -9.08 3.94 3.83
N GLY A 298 -9.84 3.20 3.03
CA GLY A 298 -11.07 2.52 3.46
C GLY A 298 -10.87 1.40 4.48
N LEU A 299 -9.66 0.82 4.53
CA LEU A 299 -9.25 -0.18 5.53
C LEU A 299 -8.44 0.41 6.69
N ALA A 300 -8.07 1.69 6.63
CA ALA A 300 -7.30 2.35 7.68
C ALA A 300 -8.07 2.40 9.01
N GLU A 301 -7.33 2.62 10.10
CA GLU A 301 -7.90 2.65 11.45
C GLU A 301 -7.03 3.46 12.43
N PHE A 302 -7.69 4.05 13.43
CA PHE A 302 -7.02 4.69 14.55
C PHE A 302 -6.40 3.66 15.50
N TYR A 303 -5.11 3.83 15.80
CA TYR A 303 -4.39 3.01 16.77
C TYR A 303 -4.74 3.43 18.20
N HIS A 304 -5.00 2.46 19.08
CA HIS A 304 -5.19 2.62 20.51
C HIS A 304 -4.47 1.47 21.22
N PRO A 305 -3.62 1.74 22.22
CA PRO A 305 -2.93 0.70 22.96
C PRO A 305 -3.90 -0.34 23.55
N GLY A 306 -3.58 -1.63 23.39
CA GLY A 306 -4.39 -2.72 23.91
C GLY A 306 -5.70 -2.99 23.18
N LYS A 307 -6.05 -2.22 22.13
CA LYS A 307 -7.22 -2.50 21.30
C LYS A 307 -6.94 -3.70 20.39
N GLU A 308 -7.89 -4.62 20.34
CA GLU A 308 -7.89 -5.71 19.37
C GLU A 308 -8.51 -5.25 18.04
N TYR A 309 -7.83 -5.55 16.95
CA TYR A 309 -8.20 -5.18 15.59
C TYR A 309 -8.52 -6.41 14.75
N ASN A 310 -9.46 -6.25 13.83
CA ASN A 310 -9.81 -7.30 12.87
C ASN A 310 -8.61 -7.65 11.97
N VAL A 311 -8.24 -8.92 11.90
CA VAL A 311 -7.11 -9.42 11.08
C VAL A 311 -7.46 -9.63 9.60
N ARG A 312 -8.74 -9.57 9.23
CA ARG A 312 -9.24 -9.71 7.85
C ARG A 312 -9.09 -8.40 7.05
N VAL A 313 -7.92 -7.79 7.15
CA VAL A 313 -7.48 -6.57 6.44
C VAL A 313 -6.28 -6.89 5.55
N ALA A 314 -5.82 -5.94 4.73
CA ALA A 314 -4.79 -6.12 3.72
C ALA A 314 -5.10 -7.17 2.62
N SER A 315 -4.43 -7.01 1.49
CA SER A 315 -4.42 -7.98 0.40
C SER A 315 -3.43 -9.12 0.69
N ARG A 316 -3.77 -10.37 0.34
CA ARG A 316 -3.08 -11.60 0.80
C ARG A 316 -1.55 -11.51 0.81
N TYR A 317 -0.94 -11.12 -0.31
CA TYR A 317 0.51 -11.14 -0.48
C TYR A 317 1.26 -10.13 0.39
N PHE A 318 0.55 -9.17 0.98
CA PHE A 318 1.08 -8.09 1.80
C PHE A 318 0.68 -8.22 3.27
N LYS A 319 -0.02 -9.31 3.65
CA LYS A 319 -0.41 -9.57 5.04
C LYS A 319 0.83 -9.87 5.89
N GLY A 320 0.96 -9.15 7.01
CA GLY A 320 1.92 -9.46 8.07
C GLY A 320 1.63 -10.81 8.74
N PRO A 321 2.65 -11.51 9.28
CA PRO A 321 2.46 -12.75 10.01
C PRO A 321 1.41 -12.62 11.12
N GLU A 322 1.34 -11.48 11.80
CA GLU A 322 0.34 -11.17 12.83
C GLU A 322 -1.10 -11.38 12.33
N LEU A 323 -1.41 -11.04 11.08
CA LEU A 323 -2.74 -11.26 10.50
C LEU A 323 -2.99 -12.73 10.15
N LEU A 324 -1.93 -13.47 9.83
CA LEU A 324 -1.98 -14.87 9.41
C LEU A 324 -2.03 -15.82 10.61
N VAL A 325 -1.54 -15.38 11.78
CA VAL A 325 -1.58 -16.14 13.04
C VAL A 325 -2.59 -15.59 14.04
N ASP A 326 -3.49 -14.70 13.61
CA ASP A 326 -4.59 -14.13 14.41
C ASP A 326 -4.16 -13.34 15.67
N LEU A 327 -3.01 -12.65 15.62
CA LEU A 327 -2.60 -11.69 16.64
C LEU A 327 -3.33 -10.36 16.41
N GLN A 328 -4.27 -9.99 17.28
CA GLN A 328 -5.22 -8.89 17.02
C GLN A 328 -4.80 -7.52 17.56
N ASP A 329 -3.95 -7.44 18.57
CA ASP A 329 -3.43 -6.16 19.12
C ASP A 329 -2.18 -5.68 18.37
N TYR A 330 -2.21 -5.81 17.04
CA TYR A 330 -1.16 -5.31 16.16
C TYR A 330 -1.19 -3.78 16.05
N ASP A 331 -0.12 -3.22 15.47
CA ASP A 331 0.12 -1.78 15.40
C ASP A 331 0.62 -1.35 14.01
N TYR A 332 1.14 -0.11 13.92
CA TYR A 332 1.71 0.52 12.73
C TYR A 332 2.74 -0.34 11.98
N SER A 333 3.43 -1.24 12.68
CA SER A 333 4.43 -2.12 12.09
C SER A 333 3.87 -3.07 11.01
N LEU A 334 2.55 -3.29 10.98
CA LEU A 334 1.88 -4.01 9.91
C LEU A 334 2.14 -3.36 8.53
N ASP A 335 2.07 -2.03 8.45
CA ASP A 335 2.29 -1.30 7.20
C ASP A 335 3.75 -1.44 6.72
N LEU A 336 4.70 -1.55 7.65
CA LEU A 336 6.12 -1.75 7.34
C LEU A 336 6.39 -3.16 6.80
N TRP A 337 5.67 -4.17 7.26
CA TRP A 337 5.72 -5.49 6.63
C TRP A 337 5.24 -5.44 5.19
N SER A 338 4.08 -4.82 4.94
CA SER A 338 3.53 -4.65 3.60
C SER A 338 4.47 -3.88 2.67
N LEU A 339 5.10 -2.80 3.16
CA LEU A 339 6.16 -2.06 2.47
C LEU A 339 7.35 -2.98 2.13
N GLY A 340 7.80 -3.81 3.07
CA GLY A 340 8.88 -4.77 2.86
C GLY A 340 8.56 -5.77 1.74
N CYS A 341 7.32 -6.26 1.67
CA CYS A 341 6.87 -7.12 0.57
C CYS A 341 6.91 -6.41 -0.79
N MET A 342 6.50 -5.14 -0.85
CA MET A 342 6.59 -4.32 -2.07
C MET A 342 8.05 -4.12 -2.49
N PHE A 343 8.90 -3.72 -1.53
CA PHE A 343 10.31 -3.48 -1.79
C PHE A 343 11.03 -4.72 -2.30
N ALA A 344 10.80 -5.88 -1.66
CA ALA A 344 11.31 -7.16 -2.12
C ALA A 344 10.83 -7.49 -3.55
N GLY A 345 9.55 -7.24 -3.85
CA GLY A 345 9.01 -7.43 -5.20
C GLY A 345 9.71 -6.61 -6.27
N MET A 346 10.02 -5.34 -5.96
CA MET A 346 10.74 -4.43 -6.86
C MET A 346 12.20 -4.85 -7.08
N ILE A 347 12.97 -5.09 -6.01
CA ILE A 347 14.42 -5.34 -6.13
C ILE A 347 14.74 -6.73 -6.70
N PHE A 348 13.93 -7.75 -6.37
CA PHE A 348 14.09 -9.10 -6.90
C PHE A 348 13.31 -9.33 -8.20
N ARG A 349 12.60 -8.31 -8.69
CA ARG A 349 11.72 -8.38 -9.87
C ARG A 349 10.77 -9.58 -9.82
N LYS A 350 10.19 -9.81 -8.64
CA LYS A 350 9.31 -10.95 -8.33
C LYS A 350 8.03 -10.46 -7.68
N GLU A 351 7.00 -10.27 -8.49
CA GLU A 351 5.71 -9.70 -8.08
C GLU A 351 4.60 -10.75 -8.15
N PRO A 352 3.99 -11.18 -7.02
CA PRO A 352 4.34 -10.86 -5.64
C PRO A 352 5.53 -11.69 -5.11
N PHE A 353 6.25 -11.15 -4.11
CA PHE A 353 7.43 -11.83 -3.56
C PHE A 353 7.06 -13.12 -2.81
N PHE A 354 6.07 -13.04 -1.92
CA PHE A 354 5.46 -14.17 -1.23
C PHE A 354 4.13 -14.53 -1.90
N TYR A 355 4.12 -15.62 -2.67
CA TYR A 355 2.97 -16.02 -3.48
C TYR A 355 2.23 -17.22 -2.90
N GLY A 356 1.39 -16.99 -1.90
CA GLY A 356 0.52 -18.00 -1.29
C GLY A 356 -0.82 -18.16 -2.00
N HIS A 357 -1.30 -19.40 -2.16
CA HIS A 357 -2.61 -19.67 -2.79
C HIS A 357 -3.80 -19.23 -1.93
N ASP A 358 -3.66 -19.34 -0.61
CA ASP A 358 -4.59 -18.86 0.41
C ASP A 358 -3.82 -18.26 1.60
N ASN A 359 -4.51 -17.93 2.70
CA ASN A 359 -3.85 -17.33 3.86
C ASN A 359 -2.93 -18.31 4.61
N TYR A 360 -3.22 -19.62 4.60
CA TYR A 360 -2.36 -20.61 5.25
C TYR A 360 -1.08 -20.81 4.46
N ASP A 361 -1.20 -21.04 3.15
CA ASP A 361 -0.04 -21.17 2.26
C ASP A 361 0.79 -19.87 2.21
N GLN A 362 0.16 -18.71 2.41
CA GLN A 362 0.89 -17.44 2.55
C GLN A 362 1.88 -17.48 3.72
N LEU A 363 1.48 -17.99 4.89
CA LEU A 363 2.39 -18.14 6.04
C LEU A 363 3.49 -19.16 5.74
N VAL A 364 3.17 -20.25 5.05
CA VAL A 364 4.17 -21.24 4.60
C VAL A 364 5.21 -20.60 3.69
N LYS A 365 4.79 -19.79 2.70
CA LYS A 365 5.74 -19.08 1.81
C LYS A 365 6.66 -18.14 2.59
N ILE A 366 6.15 -17.49 3.63
CA ILE A 366 6.94 -16.61 4.50
C ILE A 366 7.95 -17.45 5.31
N ALA A 367 7.50 -18.51 5.97
CA ALA A 367 8.33 -19.36 6.81
C ALA A 367 9.46 -20.06 6.02
N LYS A 368 9.20 -20.44 4.76
CA LYS A 368 10.21 -21.02 3.87
C LYS A 368 11.39 -20.09 3.57
N ILE A 369 11.20 -18.78 3.65
CA ILE A 369 12.25 -17.80 3.41
C ILE A 369 12.86 -17.33 4.73
N LEU A 370 12.02 -16.96 5.70
CA LEU A 370 12.47 -16.38 6.97
C LEU A 370 12.93 -17.41 8.00
N GLY A 371 12.66 -18.69 7.79
CA GLY A 371 12.94 -19.76 8.74
C GLY A 371 11.78 -20.04 9.69
N THR A 372 11.62 -21.30 10.08
CA THR A 372 10.59 -21.72 11.04
C THR A 372 10.99 -21.45 12.49
N ASP A 373 12.28 -21.35 12.78
CA ASP A 373 12.78 -21.11 14.14
C ASP A 373 12.40 -19.69 14.61
N GLU A 374 12.55 -18.67 13.76
CA GLU A 374 12.10 -17.31 14.03
C GLU A 374 10.57 -17.21 14.16
N LEU A 375 9.82 -17.99 13.37
CA LEU A 375 8.37 -18.08 13.51
C LEU A 375 7.99 -18.68 14.86
N ASN A 376 8.60 -19.80 15.26
CA ASN A 376 8.35 -20.46 16.54
C ASN A 376 8.72 -19.57 17.73
N ALA A 377 9.83 -18.82 17.65
CA ALA A 377 10.20 -17.83 18.65
C ALA A 377 9.18 -16.70 18.76
N TYR A 378 8.67 -16.21 17.62
CA TYR A 378 7.61 -15.20 17.58
C TYR A 378 6.30 -15.71 18.20
N LEU A 379 5.85 -16.91 17.83
CA LEU A 379 4.66 -17.55 18.38
C LEU A 379 4.78 -17.75 19.90
N SER A 380 5.93 -18.23 20.37
CA SER A 380 6.22 -18.43 21.79
C SER A 380 6.20 -17.11 22.57
N LYS A 381 6.83 -16.05 22.03
CA LYS A 381 6.88 -14.72 22.65
C LYS A 381 5.49 -14.14 22.92
N TYR A 382 4.57 -14.28 21.96
CA TYR A 382 3.21 -13.76 22.08
C TYR A 382 2.19 -14.79 22.56
N ARG A 383 2.66 -15.98 22.95
CA ARG A 383 1.87 -17.10 23.44
C ARG A 383 0.73 -17.49 22.48
N ILE A 384 1.06 -17.58 21.20
CA ILE A 384 0.14 -17.94 20.12
C ILE A 384 0.34 -19.41 19.77
N ASP A 385 -0.70 -20.20 19.95
CA ASP A 385 -0.76 -21.59 19.52
C ASP A 385 -1.46 -21.63 18.14
N ILE A 386 -0.71 -21.96 17.09
CA ILE A 386 -1.26 -22.04 15.72
C ILE A 386 -2.07 -23.33 15.53
N ASP A 387 -3.03 -23.27 14.62
CA ASP A 387 -3.85 -24.41 14.24
C ASP A 387 -2.97 -25.63 13.83
N PRO A 388 -3.28 -26.87 14.27
CA PRO A 388 -2.47 -28.05 13.97
C PRO A 388 -2.27 -28.31 12.47
N HIS A 389 -3.27 -28.01 11.64
CA HIS A 389 -3.14 -28.12 10.19
C HIS A 389 -2.12 -27.10 9.65
N LEU A 390 -2.16 -25.86 10.14
CA LEU A 390 -1.18 -24.84 9.80
C LEU A 390 0.23 -25.22 10.27
N SER A 391 0.35 -25.77 11.48
CA SER A 391 1.62 -26.27 12.00
C SER A 391 2.21 -27.37 11.11
N ALA A 392 1.38 -28.31 10.64
CA ALA A 392 1.82 -29.37 9.74
C ALA A 392 2.26 -28.83 8.37
N LEU A 393 1.56 -27.83 7.83
CA LEU A 393 1.89 -27.20 6.55
C LEU A 393 3.18 -26.37 6.59
N VAL A 394 3.45 -25.68 7.69
CA VAL A 394 4.67 -24.88 7.87
C VAL A 394 5.91 -25.78 7.92
N GLY A 395 5.82 -26.93 8.59
CA GLY A 395 6.92 -27.89 8.70
C GLY A 395 8.17 -27.28 9.34
N ARG A 396 9.35 -27.74 8.91
CA ARG A 396 10.65 -27.17 9.30
C ARG A 396 11.34 -26.60 8.07
N SER A 397 11.84 -25.38 8.18
CA SER A 397 12.62 -24.74 7.12
C SER A 397 13.73 -23.89 7.73
N ALA A 398 14.95 -24.07 7.22
CA ALA A 398 16.05 -23.19 7.56
C ALA A 398 15.81 -21.81 6.93
N ARG A 399 16.32 -20.77 7.57
CA ARG A 399 16.30 -19.42 7.02
C ARG A 399 17.18 -19.36 5.78
N LEU A 400 16.64 -18.82 4.69
CA LEU A 400 17.40 -18.57 3.46
C LEU A 400 18.15 -17.24 3.56
N THR A 401 19.35 -17.18 3.01
CA THR A 401 20.11 -15.93 2.88
C THR A 401 19.70 -15.19 1.61
N TYR A 402 19.71 -13.87 1.59
CA TYR A 402 19.34 -13.11 0.39
C TYR A 402 20.37 -13.20 -0.76
N HIS A 403 21.51 -13.87 -0.54
CA HIS A 403 22.60 -14.05 -1.51
C HIS A 403 22.61 -15.46 -2.15
N SER A 404 21.72 -16.34 -1.70
CA SER A 404 21.51 -17.69 -2.23
C SER A 404 20.22 -17.72 -3.02
#